data_AF-A0A955Q2M5-F1
#
_entry.id   AF-A0A955Q2M5-F1
#
_cell.length_a   1.000
_cell.length_b   1.000
_cell.length_c   1.000
_cell.angle_alpha   90.00
_cell.angle_beta   90.00
_cell.angle_gamma   90.00
#
_symmetry.space_group_name_H-M   'P 1'
#
loop_
_entity.id
_entity.type
_entity.pdbx_description
1 polymer ?
#
loop_
_entity_poly.entity_id
_entity_poly.type
_entity_poly.pdbx_seq_one_letter_code
_entity_poly.pdbx_strand_id
1 'polypeptide(L)'
;YEFLKERTDREDQDNRLIAAFAEGRLGSALACDPAELKVKIRQYWALLFGEHTALASRVMDMSEGLVKSNQVQEAIHWFWAGLRDLLLLTLDHSLSPTLYQDQETALRELSLQITPSSLLDLIHELNQLERGQQRNLNVQIGLEQFFFHLHDQLEFSHSPVIA
;
A
#
# COMPACT_ATOMS: atom_id res chain seq x y z
N TYR A 1 -6.48 -12.75 -16.39
CA TYR A 1 -7.34 -13.44 -15.41
C TYR A 1 -8.10 -14.61 -16.04
N GLU A 2 -8.47 -14.56 -17.33
CA GLU A 2 -9.15 -15.69 -18.03
C GLU A 2 -8.43 -17.03 -17.85
N PHE A 3 -7.09 -17.04 -17.94
CA PHE A 3 -6.29 -18.23 -17.68
C PHE A 3 -6.51 -18.85 -16.28
N LEU A 4 -6.71 -18.03 -15.24
CA LEU A 4 -6.98 -18.52 -13.88
C LEU A 4 -8.41 -19.06 -13.75
N LYS A 5 -9.36 -18.42 -14.44
CA LYS A 5 -10.76 -18.82 -14.49
C LYS A 5 -10.94 -20.20 -15.12
N GLU A 6 -10.15 -20.52 -16.14
CA GLU A 6 -10.16 -21.84 -16.80
C GLU A 6 -9.50 -22.96 -15.97
N ARG A 7 -8.70 -22.61 -14.95
CA ARG A 7 -7.80 -23.55 -14.25
C ARG A 7 -8.07 -23.68 -12.76
N THR A 8 -9.01 -22.92 -12.22
CA THR A 8 -9.34 -22.92 -10.78
C THR A 8 -10.85 -22.78 -10.58
N ASP A 9 -11.38 -23.41 -9.55
CA ASP A 9 -12.81 -23.30 -9.16
C ASP A 9 -13.09 -22.08 -8.26
N ARG A 10 -12.30 -21.01 -8.41
CA ARG A 10 -12.36 -19.80 -7.57
C ARG A 10 -13.38 -18.80 -8.12
N GLU A 11 -13.87 -17.92 -7.24
CA GLU A 11 -14.73 -16.81 -7.65
C GLU A 11 -14.02 -15.85 -8.63
N ASP A 12 -14.78 -15.25 -9.54
CA ASP A 12 -14.23 -14.33 -10.56
C ASP A 12 -13.50 -13.12 -9.93
N GLN A 13 -13.97 -12.64 -8.78
CA GLN A 13 -13.33 -11.55 -8.04
C GLN A 13 -11.95 -11.97 -7.50
N ASP A 14 -11.84 -13.17 -6.96
CA ASP A 14 -10.57 -13.71 -6.46
C ASP A 14 -9.57 -13.91 -7.60
N ASN A 15 -10.02 -14.39 -8.75
CA ASN A 15 -9.18 -14.55 -9.94
C ASN A 15 -8.69 -13.20 -10.49
N ARG A 16 -9.49 -12.15 -10.41
CA ARG A 16 -9.07 -10.78 -10.77
C ARG A 16 -8.06 -10.23 -9.78
N LEU A 17 -8.31 -10.40 -8.48
CA LEU A 17 -7.41 -9.94 -7.41
C LEU A 17 -6.04 -10.61 -7.50
N ILE A 18 -6.01 -11.93 -7.67
CA ILE A 18 -4.77 -12.69 -7.83
C ILE A 18 -4.05 -12.29 -9.11
N ALA A 19 -4.77 -12.07 -10.22
CA ALA A 19 -4.16 -11.62 -11.46
C ALA A 19 -3.52 -10.23 -11.32
N ALA A 20 -4.18 -9.33 -10.59
CA ALA A 20 -3.66 -8.00 -10.27
C ALA A 20 -2.40 -8.09 -9.40
N PHE A 21 -2.41 -8.93 -8.36
CA PHE A 21 -1.26 -9.13 -7.47
C PHE A 21 -0.07 -9.83 -8.14
N ALA A 22 -0.32 -10.83 -9.00
CA ALA A 22 0.73 -11.64 -9.58
C ALA A 22 1.54 -10.92 -10.67
N GLU A 23 1.01 -9.81 -11.22
CA GLU A 23 1.69 -8.98 -12.23
C GLU A 23 2.20 -9.80 -13.44
N GLY A 24 1.39 -10.77 -13.89
CA GLY A 24 1.73 -11.65 -15.01
C GLY A 24 2.57 -12.89 -14.65
N ARG A 25 3.01 -13.05 -13.40
CA ARG A 25 3.72 -14.25 -12.93
C ARG A 25 2.75 -15.41 -12.68
N LEU A 26 2.48 -16.19 -13.73
CA LEU A 26 1.50 -17.30 -13.70
C LEU A 26 1.76 -18.33 -12.58
N GLY A 27 3.02 -18.68 -12.33
CA GLY A 27 3.38 -19.62 -11.26
C GLY A 27 2.96 -19.12 -9.87
N SER A 28 3.23 -17.83 -9.58
CA SER A 28 2.82 -17.19 -8.34
C SER A 28 1.30 -17.06 -8.24
N ALA A 29 0.63 -16.76 -9.36
CA ALA A 29 -0.83 -16.65 -9.41
C ALA A 29 -1.54 -17.98 -9.06
N LEU A 30 -1.07 -19.10 -9.61
CA LEU A 30 -1.64 -20.42 -9.35
C LEU A 30 -1.42 -20.89 -7.92
N ALA A 31 -0.26 -20.57 -7.33
CA ALA A 31 0.08 -20.94 -5.96
C ALA A 31 -0.55 -20.03 -4.89
N CYS A 32 -1.09 -18.87 -5.28
CA CYS A 32 -1.64 -17.89 -4.35
C CYS A 32 -3.01 -18.34 -3.81
N ASP A 33 -3.17 -18.32 -2.48
CA ASP A 33 -4.45 -18.46 -1.81
C ASP A 33 -5.15 -17.09 -1.72
N PRO A 34 -6.36 -16.92 -2.29
CA PRO A 34 -7.10 -15.67 -2.21
C PRO A 34 -7.47 -15.25 -0.78
N ALA A 35 -7.71 -16.21 0.13
CA ALA A 35 -8.06 -15.90 1.51
C ALA A 35 -6.87 -15.28 2.26
N GLU A 36 -5.67 -15.87 2.11
CA GLU A 36 -4.43 -15.32 2.66
C GLU A 36 -4.10 -13.96 2.04
N LEU A 37 -4.31 -13.82 0.72
CA LEU A 37 -4.08 -12.55 0.02
C LEU A 37 -4.95 -11.43 0.57
N LYS A 38 -6.24 -11.69 0.79
CA LYS A 38 -7.18 -10.74 1.40
C LYS A 38 -6.79 -10.36 2.83
N VAL A 39 -6.24 -11.30 3.60
CA VAL A 39 -5.70 -11.00 4.95
C VAL A 39 -4.52 -10.03 4.85
N LYS A 40 -3.57 -10.29 3.96
CA LYS A 40 -2.42 -9.39 3.75
C LYS A 40 -2.84 -8.00 3.29
N ILE A 41 -3.78 -7.92 2.34
CA ILE A 41 -4.35 -6.64 1.88
C ILE A 41 -4.90 -5.84 3.06
N ARG A 42 -5.74 -6.45 3.91
CA ARG A 42 -6.27 -5.75 5.09
C ARG A 42 -5.18 -5.34 6.08
N GLN A 43 -4.19 -6.20 6.30
CA GLN A 43 -3.06 -5.92 7.18
C GLN A 43 -2.28 -4.69 6.70
N TYR A 44 -1.83 -4.68 5.45
CA TYR A 44 -1.02 -3.59 4.92
C TYR A 44 -1.83 -2.32 4.63
N TRP A 45 -3.13 -2.45 4.33
CA TRP A 45 -4.07 -1.32 4.37
C TRP A 45 -4.06 -0.64 5.73
N ALA A 46 -4.21 -1.39 6.81
CA ALA A 46 -4.26 -0.83 8.16
C ALA A 46 -2.95 -0.14 8.56
N LEU A 47 -1.80 -0.65 8.08
CA LEU A 47 -0.50 -0.03 8.33
C LEU A 47 -0.32 1.29 7.55
N LEU A 48 -0.82 1.36 6.31
CA LEU A 48 -0.61 2.51 5.43
C LEU A 48 -1.67 3.60 5.61
N PHE A 49 -2.94 3.22 5.74
CA PHE A 49 -4.09 4.14 5.72
C PHE A 49 -5.02 3.99 6.93
N GLY A 50 -4.67 3.19 7.93
CA GLY A 50 -5.48 3.06 9.16
C GLY A 50 -5.42 4.31 10.03
N GLU A 51 -6.49 4.59 10.78
CA GLU A 51 -6.63 5.75 11.68
C GLU A 51 -5.57 5.82 12.80
N HIS A 52 -4.85 4.72 13.07
CA HIS A 52 -4.03 4.55 14.28
C HIS A 52 -2.61 5.12 14.20
N THR A 53 -2.31 5.81 13.12
CA THR A 53 -0.94 6.15 12.77
C THR A 53 -0.53 7.58 13.15
N ALA A 54 -1.46 8.39 13.68
CA ALA A 54 -1.21 9.76 14.16
C ALA A 54 -0.42 9.85 15.49
N LEU A 55 -0.03 8.73 16.12
CA LEU A 55 0.74 8.72 17.37
C LEU A 55 2.19 8.27 17.13
N ALA A 56 3.16 9.08 17.54
CA ALA A 56 4.58 8.77 17.39
C ALA A 56 5.00 7.41 17.98
N SER A 57 4.43 7.02 19.13
CA SER A 57 4.68 5.70 19.73
C SER A 57 4.20 4.55 18.85
N ARG A 58 3.08 4.72 18.13
CA ARG A 58 2.55 3.71 17.21
C ARG A 58 3.41 3.57 15.96
N VAL A 59 3.90 4.69 15.42
CA VAL A 59 4.86 4.69 14.29
C VAL A 59 6.13 3.92 14.67
N MET A 60 6.65 4.15 15.87
CA MET A 60 7.81 3.43 16.41
C MET A 60 7.51 1.93 16.57
N ASP A 61 6.42 1.57 17.25
CA ASP A 61 6.02 0.17 17.47
C ASP A 61 5.83 -0.59 16.15
N MET A 62 5.20 0.06 15.16
CA MET A 62 4.95 -0.49 13.84
C MET A 62 6.25 -0.73 13.07
N SER A 63 7.13 0.27 13.06
CA SER A 63 8.43 0.18 12.38
C SER A 63 9.32 -0.89 13.00
N GLU A 64 9.38 -0.93 14.34
CA GLU A 64 10.10 -1.97 15.07
C GLU A 64 9.52 -3.37 14.79
N GLY A 65 8.20 -3.49 14.76
CA GLY A 65 7.50 -4.74 14.46
C GLY A 65 7.83 -5.29 13.07
N LEU A 66 7.84 -4.44 12.04
CA LEU A 66 8.22 -4.82 10.67
C LEU A 66 9.67 -5.28 10.56
N VAL A 67 10.57 -4.65 11.31
CA VAL A 67 11.99 -5.03 11.36
C VAL A 67 12.20 -6.35 12.08
N LYS A 68 11.62 -6.51 13.29
CA LYS A 68 11.75 -7.74 14.09
C LYS A 68 11.15 -8.97 13.42
N SER A 69 10.09 -8.78 12.64
CA SER A 69 9.43 -9.85 11.88
C SER A 69 10.08 -10.14 10.53
N ASN A 70 11.12 -9.38 10.13
CA ASN A 70 11.75 -9.46 8.82
C ASN A 70 10.76 -9.27 7.65
N GLN A 71 9.73 -8.43 7.86
CA GLN A 71 8.68 -8.15 6.89
C GLN A 71 8.90 -6.87 6.10
N VAL A 72 10.03 -6.17 6.29
CA VAL A 72 10.22 -4.84 5.68
C VAL A 72 10.15 -4.86 4.16
N GLN A 73 10.81 -5.81 3.49
CA GLN A 73 10.77 -5.89 2.03
C GLN A 73 9.35 -6.16 1.53
N GLU A 74 8.61 -7.02 2.22
CA GLU A 74 7.21 -7.28 1.90
C GLU A 74 6.36 -6.02 2.10
N ALA A 75 6.54 -5.31 3.22
CA ALA A 75 5.83 -4.08 3.52
C ALA A 75 6.06 -3.00 2.46
N ILE A 76 7.30 -2.77 2.03
CA ILE A 76 7.60 -1.82 0.95
C ILE A 76 6.85 -2.16 -0.33
N HIS A 77 6.81 -3.44 -0.71
CA HIS A 77 6.07 -3.87 -1.90
C HIS A 77 4.57 -3.54 -1.79
N TRP A 78 3.95 -3.84 -0.65
CA TRP A 78 2.53 -3.54 -0.41
C TRP A 78 2.23 -2.04 -0.32
N PHE A 79 3.14 -1.27 0.28
CA PHE A 79 3.02 0.18 0.37
C PHE A 79 3.12 0.83 -1.00
N TRP A 80 4.05 0.37 -1.84
CA TRP A 80 4.14 0.84 -3.22
C TRP A 80 2.85 0.58 -4.00
N ALA A 81 2.27 -0.62 -3.86
CA ALA A 81 1.01 -0.95 -4.52
C ALA A 81 -0.16 -0.07 -4.03
N GLY A 82 -0.22 0.24 -2.73
CA GLY A 82 -1.24 1.15 -2.16
C GLY A 82 -1.08 2.59 -2.62
N LEU A 83 0.13 3.13 -2.56
CA LEU A 83 0.41 4.48 -3.03
C LEU A 83 0.19 4.62 -4.54
N ARG A 84 0.47 3.57 -5.33
CA ARG A 84 0.16 3.54 -6.77
C ARG A 84 -1.35 3.64 -7.02
N ASP A 85 -2.14 2.80 -6.36
CA ASP A 85 -3.60 2.80 -6.54
C ASP A 85 -4.19 4.17 -6.17
N LEU A 86 -3.68 4.77 -5.07
CA LEU A 86 -4.05 6.12 -4.66
C LEU A 86 -3.60 7.18 -5.70
N LEU A 87 -2.37 7.10 -6.20
CA LEU A 87 -1.84 8.01 -7.22
C LEU A 87 -2.69 7.98 -8.50
N LEU A 88 -3.04 6.80 -8.99
CA LEU A 88 -3.89 6.67 -10.18
C LEU A 88 -5.24 7.36 -9.98
N LEU A 89 -5.85 7.19 -8.80
CA LEU A 89 -7.11 7.86 -8.47
C LEU A 89 -6.98 9.38 -8.34
N THR A 90 -5.86 9.89 -7.83
CA THR A 90 -5.61 11.35 -7.80
C THR A 90 -5.45 11.96 -9.19
N LEU A 91 -5.01 11.18 -10.18
CA LEU A 91 -4.83 11.63 -11.56
C LEU A 91 -6.13 11.51 -12.38
N ASP A 92 -6.90 10.44 -12.16
CA ASP A 92 -8.16 10.20 -12.83
C ASP A 92 -9.14 9.42 -11.94
N HIS A 93 -10.15 10.12 -11.43
CA HIS A 93 -11.20 9.52 -10.61
C HIS A 93 -12.12 8.55 -11.37
N SER A 94 -12.03 8.41 -12.70
CA SER A 94 -12.78 7.37 -13.41
C SER A 94 -12.12 5.99 -13.31
N LEU A 95 -10.85 5.93 -12.90
CA LEU A 95 -10.13 4.68 -12.70
C LEU A 95 -10.63 3.94 -11.46
N SER A 96 -10.44 2.62 -11.45
CA SER A 96 -10.65 1.77 -10.29
C SER A 96 -9.31 1.33 -9.70
N PRO A 97 -9.19 1.16 -8.37
CA PRO A 97 -8.02 0.57 -7.74
C PRO A 97 -7.72 -0.81 -8.34
N THR A 98 -6.44 -1.15 -8.44
CA THR A 98 -6.03 -2.46 -8.95
C THR A 98 -6.08 -3.50 -7.84
N LEU A 99 -5.56 -3.18 -6.66
CA LEU A 99 -5.37 -4.09 -5.53
C LEU A 99 -6.42 -3.88 -4.43
N TYR A 100 -6.69 -2.63 -4.07
CA TYR A 100 -7.58 -2.28 -2.95
C TYR A 100 -9.02 -2.02 -3.41
N GLN A 101 -9.55 -2.90 -4.28
CA GLN A 101 -10.90 -2.78 -4.84
C GLN A 101 -11.99 -2.74 -3.75
N ASP A 102 -11.84 -3.59 -2.73
CA ASP A 102 -12.77 -3.64 -1.60
C ASP A 102 -12.74 -2.37 -0.72
N GLN A 103 -11.69 -1.54 -0.85
CA GLN A 103 -11.51 -0.27 -0.13
C GLN A 103 -11.65 0.94 -1.08
N GLU A 104 -12.24 0.77 -2.27
CA GLU A 104 -12.32 1.81 -3.29
C GLU A 104 -12.91 3.12 -2.77
N THR A 105 -14.02 3.08 -2.01
CA THR A 105 -14.65 4.28 -1.44
C THR A 105 -13.66 5.06 -0.57
N ALA A 106 -12.94 4.38 0.31
CA ALA A 106 -11.96 5.01 1.19
C ALA A 106 -10.76 5.55 0.40
N LEU A 107 -10.28 4.83 -0.61
CA LEU A 107 -9.21 5.34 -1.49
C LEU A 107 -9.63 6.58 -2.27
N ARG A 108 -10.88 6.65 -2.71
CA ARG A 108 -11.41 7.84 -3.39
C ARG A 108 -11.45 9.03 -2.46
N GLU A 109 -11.91 8.85 -1.23
CA GLU A 109 -11.90 9.90 -0.21
C GLU A 109 -10.47 10.38 0.09
N LEU A 110 -9.51 9.46 0.23
CA LEU A 110 -8.10 9.78 0.42
C LEU A 110 -7.52 10.51 -0.80
N SER A 111 -7.92 10.14 -2.02
CA SER A 111 -7.42 10.79 -3.25
C SER A 111 -7.82 12.26 -3.37
N LEU A 112 -8.89 12.67 -2.69
CA LEU A 112 -9.28 14.09 -2.61
C LEU A 112 -8.46 14.86 -1.59
N GLN A 113 -7.72 14.15 -0.73
CA GLN A 113 -6.96 14.67 0.41
C GLN A 113 -5.45 14.51 0.20
N ILE A 114 -4.96 14.28 -1.01
CA ILE A 114 -3.52 14.23 -1.23
C ILE A 114 -3.20 14.64 -2.66
N THR A 115 -2.09 15.34 -2.83
CA THR A 115 -1.65 15.75 -4.16
C THR A 115 -0.85 14.64 -4.84
N PRO A 116 -0.88 14.54 -6.19
CA PRO A 116 0.00 13.63 -6.91
C PRO A 116 1.49 13.86 -6.59
N SER A 117 1.92 15.10 -6.38
CA SER A 117 3.30 15.42 -5.98
C SER A 117 3.67 14.81 -4.62
N SER A 118 2.81 14.97 -3.60
CA SER A 118 3.04 14.37 -2.27
C SER A 118 3.17 12.85 -2.34
N LEU A 119 2.35 12.20 -3.18
CA LEU A 119 2.43 10.76 -3.39
C LEU A 119 3.73 10.34 -4.08
N LEU A 120 4.21 11.12 -5.05
CA LEU A 120 5.48 10.85 -5.72
C LEU A 120 6.67 10.97 -4.76
N ASP A 121 6.62 11.92 -3.82
CA ASP A 121 7.65 12.07 -2.79
C ASP A 121 7.65 10.86 -1.83
N LEU A 122 6.49 10.42 -1.36
CA LEU A 122 6.35 9.20 -0.54
C LEU A 122 6.83 7.94 -1.27
N ILE A 123 6.49 7.80 -2.55
CA ILE A 123 6.98 6.71 -3.40
C ILE A 123 8.50 6.79 -3.56
N HIS A 124 9.07 7.99 -3.71
CA HIS A 124 10.52 8.16 -3.77
C HIS A 124 11.20 7.69 -2.48
N GLU A 125 10.63 8.03 -1.31
CA GLU A 125 11.14 7.57 -0.01
C GLU A 125 11.13 6.04 0.13
N LEU A 126 10.04 5.37 -0.27
CA LEU A 126 9.99 3.90 -0.29
C LEU A 126 11.07 3.29 -1.18
N ASN A 127 11.34 3.87 -2.35
CA ASN A 127 12.41 3.41 -3.23
C ASN A 127 13.79 3.58 -2.59
N GLN A 128 14.00 4.69 -1.87
CA GLN A 128 15.25 4.93 -1.16
C GLN A 128 15.43 3.97 0.02
N LEU A 129 14.35 3.63 0.72
CA LEU A 129 14.31 2.61 1.76
C LEU A 129 14.66 1.22 1.22
N GLU A 130 14.07 0.82 0.09
CA GLU A 130 14.35 -0.46 -0.56
C GLU A 130 15.83 -0.58 -0.95
N ARG A 131 16.40 0.47 -1.54
CA ARG A 131 17.83 0.54 -1.88
C ARG A 131 18.73 0.61 -0.64
N GLY A 132 18.27 1.28 0.41
CA GLY A 132 18.99 1.43 1.67
C GLY A 132 19.14 0.12 2.44
N GLN A 133 18.15 -0.77 2.36
CA GLN A 133 18.25 -2.13 2.90
C GLN A 133 19.39 -2.91 2.29
N GLN A 134 19.63 -2.77 0.97
CA GLN A 134 20.77 -3.40 0.30
C GLN A 134 22.13 -2.88 0.79
N ARG A 135 22.14 -1.77 1.54
CA ARG A 135 23.34 -1.09 2.05
C ARG A 135 23.46 -1.13 3.58
N ASN A 136 22.66 -1.95 4.28
CA ASN A 136 22.63 -2.06 5.75
C ASN A 136 22.40 -0.72 6.48
N LEU A 137 21.62 0.20 5.90
CA LEU A 137 21.21 1.42 6.61
C LEU A 137 20.19 1.08 7.71
N ASN A 138 20.01 1.98 8.69
CA ASN A 138 19.02 1.79 9.75
C ASN A 138 17.60 1.91 9.16
N VAL A 139 17.09 0.77 8.68
CA VAL A 139 15.80 0.67 8.00
C VAL A 139 14.62 0.99 8.93
N GLN A 140 14.78 0.79 10.24
CA GLN A 140 13.74 1.16 11.21
C GLN A 140 13.52 2.67 11.21
N ILE A 141 14.60 3.46 11.31
CA ILE A 141 14.50 4.93 11.28
C ILE A 141 13.90 5.40 9.96
N GLY A 142 14.28 4.78 8.85
CA GLY A 142 13.70 5.15 7.55
C GLY A 142 12.20 4.84 7.47
N LEU A 143 11.73 3.72 8.03
CA LEU A 143 10.30 3.42 8.12
C LEU A 143 9.57 4.43 9.01
N GLU A 144 10.14 4.78 10.15
CA GLU A 144 9.58 5.79 11.05
C GLU A 144 9.40 7.12 10.32
N GLN A 145 10.44 7.57 9.60
CA GLN A 145 10.40 8.80 8.79
C GLN A 145 9.33 8.73 7.69
N PHE A 146 9.26 7.62 6.96
CA PHE A 146 8.26 7.41 5.93
C PHE A 146 6.83 7.50 6.50
N PHE A 147 6.56 6.85 7.62
CA PHE A 147 5.25 6.92 8.25
C PHE A 147 4.93 8.33 8.73
N PHE A 148 5.84 9.01 9.43
CA PHE A 148 5.60 10.41 9.83
C PHE A 148 5.24 11.30 8.64
N HIS A 149 5.99 11.20 7.54
CA HIS A 149 5.72 11.98 6.35
C HIS A 149 4.38 11.59 5.71
N LEU A 150 4.04 10.30 5.67
CA LEU A 150 2.73 9.85 5.20
C LEU A 150 1.59 10.48 6.01
N HIS A 151 1.71 10.54 7.34
CA HIS A 151 0.70 11.18 8.18
C HIS A 151 0.62 12.67 7.94
N ASP A 152 1.76 13.36 7.88
CA ASP A 152 1.77 14.79 7.58
C ASP A 152 1.04 15.07 6.26
N GLN A 153 1.33 14.32 5.20
CA GLN A 153 0.70 14.51 3.88
C GLN A 153 -0.81 14.23 3.87
N LEU A 154 -1.29 13.33 4.73
CA LEU A 154 -2.72 13.03 4.87
C LEU A 154 -3.44 14.03 5.80
N GLU A 155 -2.78 14.52 6.85
CA GLU A 155 -3.34 15.50 7.78
C GLU A 155 -3.37 16.93 7.22
N PHE A 156 -2.34 17.36 6.48
CA PHE A 156 -2.28 18.73 5.92
C PHE A 156 -3.42 19.03 4.93
N SER A 157 -4.01 18.00 4.34
CA SER A 157 -5.15 18.13 3.43
C SER A 157 -6.49 18.28 4.14
N HIS A 158 -6.53 18.14 5.47
CA HIS A 158 -7.69 18.47 6.30
C HIS A 158 -7.75 19.95 6.70
N SER A 159 -6.76 20.79 6.36
CA SER A 159 -6.86 22.22 6.63
C SER A 159 -7.80 22.89 5.62
N PRO A 160 -8.98 23.39 6.02
CA PRO A 160 -9.81 24.14 5.10
C PRO A 160 -9.03 25.38 4.72
N VAL A 161 -8.86 25.61 3.42
CA VAL A 161 -8.50 26.92 2.90
C VAL A 161 -9.54 27.90 3.44
N ILE A 162 -9.14 28.67 4.46
CA ILE A 162 -9.92 29.82 4.94
C ILE A 162 -9.89 30.82 3.78
N ALA A 163 -10.96 30.82 2.98
CA ALA A 163 -11.30 31.86 2.02
C ALA A 163 -12.16 32.91 2.71
#